data_AF-A0AA41QNW7-F1
#
_entry.id   AF-A0AA41QNW7-F1
#
_cell.length_a   1.000
_cell.length_b   1.000
_cell.length_c   1.000
_cell.angle_alpha   90.00
_cell.angle_beta   90.00
_cell.angle_gamma   90.00
#
_symmetry.space_group_name_H-M   'P 1'
#
loop_
_entity.id
_entity.type
_entity.pdbx_description
1 polymer ?
#
loop_
_entity_poly.entity_id
_entity_poly.type
_entity_poly.pdbx_seq_one_letter_code
_entity_poly.pdbx_strand_id
1 'polypeptide(L)' 'MFETIAHVQDPSMARVLITALKAHGFHPLESGEDGLPGLPGVVGPRGIPILVPEEEMRDAKVLAEDLLREMDV' A
#
# COMPACT_ATOMS: atom_id res chain seq x y z
N MET A 1 12.95 -2.23 9.24
CA MET A 1 12.99 -1.50 7.95
C MET A 1 11.64 -1.67 7.27
N PHE A 2 11.25 -0.79 6.35
CA PHE A 2 10.01 -0.92 5.58
C PHE A 2 10.32 -1.11 4.10
N GLU A 3 9.59 -2.01 3.46
CA GLU A 3 9.73 -2.35 2.05
C GLU A 3 8.44 -2.05 1.29
N THR A 4 8.59 -1.57 0.06
CA THR A 4 7.43 -1.30 -0.81
C THR A 4 6.99 -2.59 -1.51
N ILE A 5 5.74 -3.00 -1.30
CA ILE A 5 5.17 -4.22 -1.91
C ILE A 5 4.33 -3.94 -3.15
N ALA A 6 3.75 -2.74 -3.25
CA ALA A 6 2.94 -2.32 -4.39
C ALA A 6 2.97 -0.79 -4.55
N HIS A 7 2.65 -0.31 -5.76
CA HIS A 7 2.26 1.07 -5.97
C HIS A 7 0.82 1.10 -6.52
N VAL A 8 -0.03 1.90 -5.91
CA VAL A 8 -1.47 1.96 -6.24
C VAL A 8 -1.83 3.37 -6.70
N GLN A 9 -2.47 3.49 -7.86
CA GLN A 9 -2.79 4.79 -8.45
C GLN A 9 -4.00 5.46 -7.79
N ASP A 10 -5.00 4.67 -7.41
CA ASP A 10 -6.21 5.18 -6.75
C ASP A 10 -6.02 5.23 -5.22
N PRO A 11 -6.14 6.41 -4.59
CA PRO A 11 -6.13 6.55 -3.13
C PRO A 11 -7.18 5.68 -2.42
N SER A 12 -8.33 5.44 -3.05
CA SER A 12 -9.39 4.61 -2.48
C SER A 12 -8.96 3.15 -2.41
N MET A 13 -8.41 2.61 -3.50
CA MET A 13 -7.84 1.27 -3.53
C MET A 13 -6.68 1.12 -2.54
N ALA A 14 -5.81 2.12 -2.41
CA ALA A 14 -4.71 2.10 -1.46
C ALA A 14 -5.22 1.94 0.00
N ARG A 15 -6.27 2.68 0.37
CA ARG A 15 -6.91 2.58 1.69
C ARG A 15 -7.56 1.23 1.94
N VAL A 16 -8.23 0.68 0.92
CA VAL A 16 -8.84 -0.66 0.99
C VAL A 16 -7.75 -1.71 1.17
N LEU A 17 -6.67 -1.64 0.40
CA LEU A 17 -5.55 -2.57 0.50
C LEU A 17 -4.85 -2.50 1.86
N ILE A 18 -4.59 -1.31 2.40
CA ILE A 18 -4.05 -1.13 3.76
C ILE A 18 -4.97 -1.77 4.80
N THR A 19 -6.29 -1.56 4.67
CA THR A 19 -7.28 -2.13 5.58
C THR A 19 -7.30 -3.65 5.52
N ALA A 20 -7.24 -4.23 4.31
CA ALA A 20 -7.22 -5.66 4.10
C ALA A 20 -5.95 -6.30 4.69
N LEU A 21 -4.77 -5.72 4.42
CA LEU A 21 -3.50 -6.18 5.00
C LEU A 21 -3.57 -6.22 6.54
N LYS A 22 -4.10 -5.17 7.17
CA LYS A 22 -4.32 -5.14 8.63
C LYS A 22 -5.27 -6.23 9.12
N ALA A 23 -6.36 -6.48 8.40
CA ALA A 23 -7.31 -7.54 8.75
C ALA A 23 -6.66 -8.94 8.68
N HIS A 24 -5.62 -9.10 7.87
CA HIS A 24 -4.83 -10.32 7.76
C HIS A 24 -3.61 -10.37 8.71
N GLY A 25 -3.45 -9.40 9.60
CA GLY A 25 -2.40 -9.38 10.62
C GLY A 25 -1.08 -8.77 10.19
N PHE A 26 -1.02 -8.15 9.01
CA PHE A 26 0.14 -7.38 8.55
C PHE A 26 0.14 -5.96 9.14
N HIS A 27 1.29 -5.31 9.13
CA HIS A 27 1.50 -3.97 9.71
C HIS A 27 1.90 -2.93 8.66
N PRO A 28 1.06 -2.67 7.64
CA PRO A 28 1.38 -1.66 6.65
C PRO A 28 1.52 -0.29 7.29
N LEU A 29 2.47 0.49 6.78
CA LEU A 29 2.64 1.88 7.17
C LEU A 29 1.40 2.66 6.73
N GLU A 30 0.72 3.31 7.67
CA GLU A 30 -0.40 4.18 7.36
C GLU A 30 0.14 5.45 6.70
N SER A 31 0.26 5.41 5.38
CA SER A 31 0.52 6.58 4.54
C SER A 31 -0.77 7.42 4.43
N GLY A 32 -1.29 7.82 5.59
CA GLY A 32 -2.53 8.59 5.70
C GLY A 32 -2.39 10.03 5.23
N GLU A 33 -1.16 10.54 5.09
CA GLU A 33 -0.89 11.96 4.81
C GLU A 33 0.26 12.22 3.82
N ASP A 34 0.92 11.18 3.28
CA ASP A 34 2.11 11.37 2.44
C ASP A 34 1.77 11.79 1.01
N GLY A 35 1.41 13.06 0.86
CA GLY A 35 1.95 13.78 -0.28
C GLY A 35 3.48 13.87 -0.17
N LEU A 36 4.16 14.18 -1.27
CA LEU A 36 5.58 14.53 -1.22
C LEU A 36 5.83 15.57 -0.10
N PRO A 37 6.97 15.54 0.60
CA PRO A 37 7.29 16.57 1.59
C PRO A 37 7.09 17.98 1.00
N GLY A 38 6.08 18.71 1.49
CA GLY A 38 5.69 20.03 0.99
C GLY A 38 4.53 20.08 -0.02
N LEU A 39 3.95 18.94 -0.43
CA LEU A 39 2.84 18.84 -1.38
C LEU A 39 1.81 17.77 -0.97
N PRO A 40 1.00 18.02 0.08
CA PRO A 40 -0.04 17.08 0.52
C PRO A 40 -1.01 16.76 -0.62
N GLY A 41 -1.25 15.47 -0.87
CA GLY A 41 -2.15 14.98 -1.92
C GLY A 41 -1.53 14.76 -3.31
N VAL A 42 -0.23 15.03 -3.50
CA VAL A 42 0.46 14.71 -4.76
C VAL A 42 1.01 13.28 -4.70
N VAL A 43 0.37 12.39 -5.46
CA VAL A 43 0.85 11.03 -5.72
C VAL A 43 1.98 11.11 -6.75
N GLY A 44 3.14 10.53 -6.45
CA GLY A 44 4.25 10.45 -7.40
C GLY A 44 3.87 9.70 -8.68
N PRO A 45 4.62 9.82 -9.79
CA PRO A 45 4.25 9.22 -11.08
C PRO A 45 4.13 7.68 -11.05
N ARG A 46 4.64 7.03 -10.01
CA ARG A 46 4.53 5.58 -9.79
C ARG A 46 3.28 5.15 -9.02
N GLY A 47 2.57 6.06 -8.36
CA GLY A 47 1.45 5.75 -7.47
C GLY A 47 1.79 5.88 -5.99
N ILE A 48 0.81 5.59 -5.14
CA ILE A 48 0.93 5.56 -3.68
C ILE A 48 1.68 4.28 -3.30
N PRO A 49 2.86 4.37 -2.67
CA PRO A 49 3.58 3.19 -2.23
C PRO A 49 2.87 2.55 -1.03
N ILE A 50 2.71 1.23 -1.07
CA ILE A 50 2.25 0.44 0.07
C ILE A 50 3.47 -0.19 0.72
N LEU A 51 3.76 0.22 1.94
CA LEU A 51 4.94 -0.24 2.68
C LEU A 51 4.56 -1.14 3.84
N VAL A 52 5.35 -2.19 4.07
CA VAL A 52 5.22 -3.12 5.22
C VAL A 52 6.59 -3.37 5.85
N PRO A 53 6.68 -3.86 7.10
CA PRO A 53 7.93 -4.32 7.68
C PRO A 53 8.63 -5.31 6.74
N GLU A 54 9.94 -5.18 6.60
CA GLU A 54 10.76 -6.05 5.73
C GLU A 54 10.52 -7.55 6.01
N GLU A 55 10.29 -7.90 7.27
CA GLU A 55 10.02 -9.27 7.74
C GLU A 55 8.71 -9.84 7.18
N GLU A 56 7.74 -8.99 6.86
CA GLU A 56 6.41 -9.35 6.34
C GLU A 56 6.33 -9.28 4.81
N MET A 57 7.33 -8.65 4.18
CA MET A 57 7.29 -8.24 2.78
C MET A 57 6.90 -9.38 1.83
N ARG A 58 7.45 -10.57 2.02
CA ARG A 58 7.23 -11.71 1.12
C ARG A 58 5.77 -12.15 1.09
N ASP A 59 5.18 -12.32 2.28
CA ASP A 59 3.80 -12.82 2.41
C ASP A 59 2.78 -11.72 2.10
N ALA A 60 3.05 -10.50 2.58
CA ALA A 60 2.20 -9.34 2.31
C ALA A 60 2.12 -9.03 0.80
N LYS A 61 3.23 -9.20 0.07
CA LYS A 61 3.26 -8.98 -1.38
C LYS A 61 2.35 -9.95 -2.14
N VAL A 62 2.35 -11.23 -1.77
CA VAL A 62 1.49 -12.23 -2.41
C VAL A 62 0.01 -11.86 -2.21
N LEU A 63 -0.38 -11.56 -0.97
CA LEU A 63 -1.75 -11.16 -0.67
C LEU A 63 -2.13 -9.85 -1.40
N ALA A 64 -1.23 -8.86 -1.42
CA ALA A 64 -1.50 -7.59 -2.08
C ALA A 64 -1.70 -7.74 -3.60
N GLU A 65 -0.91 -8.59 -4.26
CA GLU A 65 -1.05 -8.88 -5.69
C GLU A 65 -2.41 -9.51 -6.02
N ASP A 66 -2.87 -10.46 -5.19
CA ASP A 66 -4.16 -11.12 -5.41
C ASP A 66 -5.34 -10.16 -5.16
N LEU A 67 -5.31 -9.39 -4.06
CA LEU A 67 -6.34 -8.39 -3.77
C LEU A 67 -6.42 -7.30 -4.85
N LEU A 68 -5.28 -6.83 -5.36
CA LEU A 68 -5.25 -5.83 -6.44
C LEU A 68 -5.89 -6.36 -7.72
N ARG A 69 -5.66 -7.62 -8.08
CA ARG A 69 -6.34 -8.26 -9.22
C ARG A 69 -7.84 -8.36 -9.02
N GLU A 70 -8.31 -8.63 -7.80
CA GLU A 70 -9.74 -8.70 -7.47
C GLU A 70 -10.44 -7.34 -7.49
N MET A 71 -9.71 -6.23 -7.28
CA MET A 71 -10.28 -4.88 -7.26
C MET A 71 -10.31 -4.21 -8.66
N ASP A 72 -9.48 -4.66 -9.60
CA ASP A 72 -9.35 -4.10 -10.96
C ASP A 72 -10.40 -4.66 -11.96
N VAL A 73 -11.62 -4.92 -11.47
CA VAL A 73 -12.74 -5.53 -12.23
C VAL A 73 -13.40 -4.51 -13.16
#